data_AF-A0AAU0KAK3-F1
#
_entry.id   AF-A0AAU0KAK3-F1
#
_cell.length_a   1.000
_cell.length_b   1.000
_cell.length_c   1.000
_cell.angle_alpha   90.00
_cell.angle_beta   90.00
_cell.angle_gamma   90.00
#
_symmetry.space_group_name_H-M   'P 1'
#
loop_
_entity.id
_entity.type
_entity.pdbx_description
1 polymer ?
#
loop_
_entity_poly.entity_id
_entity_poly.type
_entity_poly.pdbx_seq_one_letter_code
_entity_poly.pdbx_strand_id
1 'polypeptide(L)' 'MRYRAERDCTDFDGRFYARGQEADLSPETAHSDHLIPLETDPAPEPEETETESEEKEAAPKKARRKTKQAGA' A
#
# COMPACT_ATOMS: atom_id res chain seq x y z
N MET A 1 8.70 -8.65 8.47
CA MET A 1 9.27 -8.40 7.12
C MET A 1 8.08 -8.21 6.21
N ARG A 2 8.08 -7.22 5.31
CA ARG A 2 6.93 -7.02 4.42
C ARG A 2 6.96 -8.03 3.28
N TYR A 3 5.81 -8.57 2.94
CA TYR A 3 5.62 -9.47 1.80
C TYR A 3 4.50 -8.92 0.92
N ARG A 4 4.60 -9.16 -0.38
CA ARG A 4 3.55 -8.87 -1.35
C ARG A 4 3.13 -10.14 -2.06
N ALA A 5 1.83 -10.38 -2.10
CA ALA A 5 1.26 -11.48 -2.87
C ALA A 5 1.35 -11.18 -4.37
N GLU A 6 2.08 -12.00 -5.13
CA GLU A 6 2.13 -11.88 -6.60
C GLU A 6 0.80 -12.29 -7.26
N ARG A 7 0.11 -13.24 -6.61
CA ARG A 7 -1.16 -13.84 -7.00
C ARG A 7 -2.02 -14.10 -5.78
N ASP A 8 -3.29 -14.42 -6.00
CA ASP A 8 -4.18 -14.87 -4.94
C ASP A 8 -3.62 -16.15 -4.32
N CYS A 9 -3.25 -16.08 -3.05
CA CYS A 9 -2.58 -17.16 -2.33
C CYS A 9 -3.04 -17.23 -0.88
N THR A 10 -2.66 -18.30 -0.19
CA THR A 10 -2.97 -18.51 1.21
C THR A 10 -1.67 -18.79 1.96
N ASP A 11 -1.48 -18.12 3.09
CA ASP A 11 -0.33 -18.29 3.97
C ASP A 11 -0.43 -19.59 4.80
N PHE A 12 0.63 -19.95 5.53
CA PHE A 12 0.66 -21.14 6.39
C PHE A 12 -0.50 -21.18 7.39
N ASP A 13 -0.88 -20.02 7.94
CA ASP A 13 -1.98 -19.87 8.90
C ASP A 13 -3.38 -20.00 8.26
N GLY A 14 -3.48 -20.23 6.95
CA GLY A 14 -4.75 -20.29 6.23
C GLY A 14 -5.33 -18.91 5.90
N ARG A 15 -4.56 -17.83 6.06
CA ARG A 15 -4.98 -16.46 5.72
C ARG A 15 -4.87 -16.23 4.22
N PHE A 16 -5.94 -15.70 3.63
CA PHE A 16 -5.99 -15.37 2.21
C PHE A 16 -5.40 -13.99 1.92
N TYR A 17 -4.52 -13.93 0.91
CA TYR A 17 -3.91 -12.72 0.40
C TYR A 17 -4.27 -12.56 -1.08
N ALA A 18 -4.95 -11.46 -1.41
CA ALA A 18 -5.28 -11.14 -2.79
C ALA A 18 -4.04 -10.70 -3.57
N ARG A 19 -4.04 -10.87 -4.88
CA ARG A 19 -2.97 -10.36 -5.76
C ARG A 19 -2.66 -8.88 -5.48
N GLY A 20 -1.40 -8.60 -5.19
CA GLY A 20 -0.86 -7.27 -4.91
C GLY A 20 -1.03 -6.81 -3.46
N GLN A 21 -1.70 -7.58 -2.61
CA GLN A 21 -1.85 -7.26 -1.18
C GLN A 21 -0.50 -7.37 -0.48
N GLU A 22 -0.20 -6.38 0.35
CA GLU A 22 1.00 -6.34 1.18
C GLU A 22 0.66 -6.66 2.63
N ALA A 23 1.52 -7.42 3.29
CA ALA A 23 1.38 -7.77 4.69
C ALA A 23 2.75 -7.83 5.36
N ASP A 24 2.83 -7.40 6.62
CA ASP A 24 4.00 -7.69 7.44
C ASP A 24 3.85 -9.09 8.03
N LEU A 25 4.74 -9.99 7.61
CA LEU A 25 4.75 -11.39 7.99
C LEU A 25 6.17 -11.78 8.43
N SER A 26 6.24 -12.87 9.18
CA SER A 26 7.50 -13.54 9.45
C SER A 26 7.86 -14.44 8.27
N PRO A 27 9.15 -14.68 7.99
CA PRO A 27 9.58 -15.64 6.98
C PRO A 27 9.08 -17.06 7.25
N GLU A 28 8.86 -17.41 8.53
CA GLU A 28 8.23 -18.68 8.95
C GLU A 28 6.72 -18.75 8.64
N THR A 29 6.00 -17.64 8.55
CA THR A 29 4.57 -17.66 8.19
C THR A 29 4.39 -17.63 6.67
N ALA A 30 5.23 -16.86 5.98
CA ALA A 30 5.23 -16.69 4.52
C ALA A 30 5.76 -17.93 3.77
N HIS A 31 5.18 -19.11 4.03
CA HIS A 31 5.51 -20.38 3.39
C HIS A 31 4.91 -20.55 1.99
N SER A 32 4.18 -19.55 1.48
CA SER A 32 3.61 -19.57 0.14
C SER A 32 4.65 -19.09 -0.88
N ASP A 33 4.95 -19.90 -1.92
CA ASP A 33 5.82 -19.52 -3.04
C ASP A 33 5.38 -18.24 -3.78
N HIS A 34 4.14 -17.79 -3.55
CA HIS A 34 3.56 -16.60 -4.16
C HIS A 34 3.68 -15.32 -3.30
N LEU A 35 4.22 -15.43 -2.08
CA LEU A 35 4.52 -14.28 -1.22
C LEU A 35 5.96 -13.84 -1.44
N ILE A 36 6.13 -12.70 -2.09
CA ILE A 36 7.46 -12.16 -2.39
C ILE A 36 7.88 -11.27 -1.22
N PRO A 37 9.02 -11.53 -0.55
CA PRO A 37 9.55 -10.62 0.45
C PRO A 37 9.87 -9.28 -0.23
N LEU A 38 9.26 -8.23 0.28
CA LEU A 38 9.65 -6.87 -0.02
C LEU A 38 10.73 -6.49 0.98
N GLU A 39 11.96 -6.41 0.49
CA GLU A 39 13.02 -5.69 1.20
C GLU A 39 12.48 -4.28 1.44
N THR A 40 12.16 -4.00 2.70
CA THR A 40 11.99 -2.63 3.13
C THR A 40 13.41 -2.13 3.20
N ASP A 41 13.85 -1.53 2.10
CA ASP A 41 15.10 -0.80 1.99
C ASP A 41 15.48 -0.20 3.35
N PRO A 42 16.57 -0.69 3.99
CA PRO A 42 17.16 0.01 5.12
C PRO A 42 18.12 1.07 4.57
N ALA A 43 17.66 1.97 3.71
CA ALA A 43 18.44 3.13 3.32
C ALA A 43 17.68 4.42 3.65
N PRO A 44 17.94 5.02 4.82
CA PRO A 44 18.59 6.30 4.73
C PRO A 44 20.04 6.04 4.29
N GLU A 45 20.30 5.95 2.98
CA GLU A 45 21.57 6.48 2.51
C GLU A 45 21.40 8.00 2.59
N PRO A 46 22.07 8.72 3.51
CA PRO A 46 22.18 10.15 3.39
C PRO A 46 23.14 10.45 2.23
N GLU A 47 22.73 10.19 1.00
CA GLU A 47 23.38 10.81 -0.15
C GLU A 47 22.65 12.11 -0.46
N GLU A 48 23.35 13.19 -0.11
CA GLU A 48 22.99 14.58 -0.33
C GLU A 48 22.68 14.83 -1.81
N THR A 49 21.41 14.89 -2.22
CA THR A 49 21.03 15.60 -3.45
C THR A 49 19.71 16.35 -3.26
N GLU A 50 19.88 17.63 -2.99
CA GLU A 50 19.07 18.78 -3.42
C GLU A 50 17.55 18.59 -3.51
N THR A 51 16.89 19.26 -2.57
CA THR A 51 15.52 19.73 -2.69
C THR A 51 15.38 20.60 -3.95
N GLU A 52 15.02 20.01 -5.09
CA GLU A 52 14.36 20.74 -6.17
C GLU A 52 12.86 20.78 -5.87
N SER A 53 12.43 21.97 -5.46
CA SER A 53 11.03 22.37 -5.46
C SER A 53 10.56 22.51 -6.90
N GLU A 54 9.46 21.87 -7.28
CA GLU A 54 8.37 22.48 -8.08
C GLU A 54 7.17 21.53 -8.07
N GLU A 55 6.13 21.84 -7.30
CA GLU A 55 4.89 22.43 -7.81
C GLU A 55 4.18 21.56 -8.88
N LYS A 56 3.10 20.88 -8.45
CA LYS A 56 1.81 20.86 -9.14
C LYS A 56 0.79 20.18 -8.24
N GLU A 57 -0.01 20.96 -7.52
CA GLU A 57 -1.23 21.62 -8.01
C GLU A 57 -2.47 20.73 -7.77
N ALA A 58 -3.53 21.40 -7.34
CA ALA A 58 -4.92 20.94 -7.28
C ALA A 58 -5.34 20.11 -6.05
N ALA A 59 -5.29 20.73 -4.88
CA ALA A 59 -6.30 20.47 -3.85
C ALA A 59 -7.72 20.68 -4.43
N PRO A 60 -8.66 19.75 -4.23
CA PRO A 60 -9.94 19.75 -4.92
C PRO A 60 -10.84 20.90 -4.47
N LYS A 61 -11.09 21.85 -5.38
CA LYS A 61 -12.26 22.73 -5.30
C LYS A 61 -13.49 21.88 -5.64
N LYS A 62 -14.34 21.61 -4.64
CA LYS A 62 -15.78 21.93 -4.71
C LYS A 62 -16.51 21.61 -3.41
N ALA A 63 -17.25 22.62 -2.98
CA ALA A 63 -17.94 22.74 -1.72
C ALA A 63 -19.10 21.74 -1.57
N ARG A 64 -19.18 21.17 -0.37
CA ARG A 64 -20.38 20.91 0.47
C ARG A 64 -21.71 20.73 -0.28
N ARG A 65 -22.12 19.46 -0.38
CA ARG A 65 -23.52 19.03 -0.58
C ARG A 65 -24.47 19.83 0.32
N LYS A 66 -25.49 20.47 -0.27
CA LYS A 66 -26.75 20.74 0.43
C LYS A 66 -27.84 19.88 -0.18
N THR A 67 -28.25 18.91 0.60
CA THR A 67 -29.48 18.12 0.50
C THR A 67 -30.70 19.03 0.53
N LYS A 68 -31.65 18.84 -0.40
CA LYS A 68 -33.06 19.16 -0.17
C LYS A 68 -33.94 18.30 -1.10
N GLN A 69 -34.25 17.09 -0.65
CA GLN A 69 -35.38 16.33 -1.16
C GLN A 69 -36.56 16.57 -0.21
N ALA A 70 -37.53 17.34 -0.68
CA ALA A 70 -38.92 17.35 -0.22
C ALA A 70 -39.70 17.05 -1.51
N GLY A 71 -40.52 16.00 -1.64
CA GLY A 71 -41.53 15.52 -0.71
C GLY A 71 -42.86 15.72 -1.44
N ALA A 72 -43.29 14.68 -2.14
CA ALA A 72 -44.66 14.43 -2.61
C ALA A 72 -44.74 12.92 -2.92
#